data_AF-A0A7S3RKA2-F1
#
_entry.id   AF-A0A7S3RKA2-F1
#
_cell.length_a   1.000
_cell.length_b   1.000
_cell.length_c   1.000
_cell.angle_alpha   90.00
_cell.angle_beta   90.00
_cell.angle_gamma   90.00
#
_symmetry.space_group_name_H-M   'P 1'
#
loop_
_entity.id
_entity.type
_entity.pdbx_description
1 polymer ?
#
loop_
_entity_poly.entity_id
_entity_poly.type
_entity_poly.pdbx_seq_one_letter_code
_entity_poly.pdbx_strand_id
1 'polypeptide(L)'
;LVLMAVLLHSAGAAQLRQQYTVTQKSPRSLLAPRTPGRSTLMQELGPELMTTINKFRAEKCAHLFAKHGKNFESYRACLKFMMRVCIPGSDRLMDGDSGEQSSGKGFCQSFFPEKLTREQVEEAGKELAESVEGAIDDIEERRSAGNSNGLDHDGDGIFDVMDLDDDGDGMPDEDDAFPFDHTESLDTDLDGIGDNKDKDDDGDGFLDHEDLYPLDRTEHADTDNDGIPNSQDPDDDNDGVEDDEDHFPL
;
A
#
# COMPACT_ATOMS: atom_id res chain seq x y z
N LEU A 1 -43.50 11.64 -76.38
CA LEU A 1 -43.95 10.24 -76.50
C LEU A 1 -43.20 9.46 -75.42
N VAL A 2 -43.67 9.45 -74.16
CA VAL A 2 -44.77 8.65 -73.58
C VAL A 2 -44.15 7.56 -72.69
N LEU A 3 -44.38 7.71 -71.37
CA LEU A 3 -44.58 6.68 -70.32
C LEU A 3 -43.44 5.66 -70.04
N MET A 4 -43.14 5.14 -68.84
CA MET A 4 -43.71 5.19 -67.48
C MET A 4 -42.71 4.54 -66.49
N ALA A 5 -42.74 5.02 -65.25
CA ALA A 5 -42.67 4.32 -63.95
C ALA A 5 -41.82 3.04 -63.78
N VAL A 6 -40.86 3.10 -62.85
CA VAL A 6 -40.36 1.93 -62.11
C VAL A 6 -40.64 2.17 -60.63
N LEU A 7 -41.57 1.39 -60.07
CA LEU A 7 -41.84 1.26 -58.65
C LEU A 7 -41.15 0.00 -58.10
N LEU A 8 -40.74 0.12 -56.85
CA LEU A 8 -40.13 -0.87 -55.95
C LEU A 8 -40.82 -2.25 -55.94
N HIS A 9 -40.09 -3.31 -55.53
CA HIS A 9 -40.32 -4.06 -54.27
C HIS A 9 -39.40 -5.29 -54.11
N SER A 10 -39.02 -5.52 -52.84
CA SER A 10 -38.79 -6.80 -52.12
C SER A 10 -37.62 -7.74 -52.46
N ALA A 11 -36.62 -7.71 -51.56
CA ALA A 11 -36.20 -8.77 -50.64
C ALA A 11 -35.97 -10.23 -51.10
N GLY A 12 -34.79 -10.75 -50.71
CA GLY A 12 -34.63 -12.15 -50.24
C GLY A 12 -33.60 -13.00 -50.99
N ALA A 13 -32.41 -13.19 -50.41
CA ALA A 13 -31.50 -14.30 -50.70
C ALA A 13 -30.93 -14.76 -49.35
N ALA A 14 -31.29 -15.91 -48.75
CA ALA A 14 -31.21 -17.30 -49.18
C ALA A 14 -29.75 -17.76 -49.40
N GLN A 15 -29.09 -18.24 -48.33
CA GLN A 15 -27.85 -19.00 -48.42
C GLN A 15 -28.05 -20.44 -47.90
N LEU A 16 -27.40 -21.36 -48.61
CA LEU A 16 -27.62 -22.79 -48.73
C LEU A 16 -27.38 -23.67 -47.48
N ARG A 17 -28.14 -24.78 -47.46
CA ARG A 17 -27.95 -26.02 -46.69
C ARG A 17 -26.90 -26.96 -47.33
N GLN A 18 -26.38 -27.88 -46.50
CA GLN A 18 -26.08 -29.33 -46.71
C GLN A 18 -24.64 -29.70 -46.28
N GLN A 19 -24.31 -30.79 -45.57
CA GLN A 19 -24.89 -32.12 -45.31
C GLN A 19 -24.57 -32.57 -43.84
N TYR A 20 -25.47 -33.22 -43.08
CA TYR A 20 -25.65 -34.69 -42.92
C TYR A 20 -24.33 -35.47 -42.77
N THR A 21 -24.09 -36.22 -41.67
CA THR A 21 -24.64 -37.58 -41.50
C THR A 21 -24.94 -37.99 -40.04
N VAL A 22 -25.89 -38.91 -39.95
CA VAL A 22 -26.42 -39.62 -38.78
C VAL A 22 -25.69 -40.94 -38.61
N THR A 23 -25.38 -41.35 -37.37
CA THR A 23 -25.44 -42.77 -36.98
C THR A 23 -26.00 -42.94 -35.57
N GLN A 24 -26.78 -44.00 -35.44
CA GLN A 24 -27.79 -44.29 -34.42
C GLN A 24 -27.24 -45.13 -33.27
N LYS A 25 -27.77 -44.97 -32.04
CA LYS A 25 -28.58 -45.98 -31.31
C LYS A 25 -28.80 -45.62 -29.84
N SER A 26 -30.06 -45.76 -29.41
CA SER A 26 -30.57 -45.82 -28.03
C SER A 26 -30.40 -47.22 -27.40
N PRO A 27 -30.98 -47.57 -26.22
CA PRO A 27 -30.95 -46.96 -24.88
C PRO A 27 -30.65 -47.99 -23.74
N ARG A 28 -30.55 -47.49 -22.49
CA ARG A 28 -30.63 -48.19 -21.18
C ARG A 28 -29.50 -49.19 -20.80
N SER A 29 -28.84 -48.93 -19.67
CA SER A 29 -29.03 -49.66 -18.38
C SER A 29 -27.83 -49.53 -17.42
N LEU A 30 -28.14 -49.27 -16.14
CA LEU A 30 -27.41 -49.67 -14.91
C LEU A 30 -26.09 -48.98 -14.45
N LEU A 31 -26.25 -48.26 -13.34
CA LEU A 31 -25.45 -48.21 -12.09
C LEU A 31 -23.96 -47.76 -12.05
N ALA A 32 -23.77 -46.72 -11.20
CA ALA A 32 -22.62 -46.36 -10.33
C ALA A 32 -21.45 -45.50 -10.89
N PRO A 33 -20.69 -44.75 -10.04
CA PRO A 33 -20.96 -44.24 -8.70
C PRO A 33 -21.00 -42.69 -8.63
N ARG A 34 -21.65 -42.16 -7.59
CA ARG A 34 -21.52 -40.74 -7.22
C ARG A 34 -20.07 -40.49 -6.78
N THR A 35 -19.40 -39.54 -7.42
CA THR A 35 -18.14 -38.98 -6.94
C THR A 35 -18.38 -38.29 -5.59
N PRO A 36 -17.45 -38.42 -4.62
CA PRO A 36 -17.67 -37.91 -3.28
C PRO A 36 -17.72 -36.38 -3.30
N GLY A 37 -18.70 -35.87 -2.55
CA GLY A 37 -18.93 -34.46 -2.34
C GLY A 37 -17.64 -33.76 -1.92
N ARG A 38 -17.42 -32.63 -2.59
CA ARG A 38 -16.48 -31.58 -2.24
C ARG A 38 -16.53 -31.34 -0.73
N SER A 39 -15.42 -31.73 -0.09
CA SER A 39 -14.88 -31.25 1.19
C SER A 39 -15.92 -30.79 2.24
N THR A 40 -16.22 -31.71 3.15
CA THR A 40 -16.68 -31.42 4.51
C THR A 40 -15.66 -30.54 5.23
N LEU A 41 -15.76 -29.22 5.10
CA LEU A 41 -14.99 -28.25 5.89
C LEU A 41 -15.69 -26.88 6.01
N MET A 42 -17.03 -26.85 5.93
CA MET A 42 -17.83 -25.65 6.17
C MET A 42 -19.13 -26.03 6.87
N GLN A 43 -19.03 -26.87 7.89
CA GLN A 43 -20.19 -27.25 8.69
C GLN A 43 -19.77 -27.55 10.12
N GLU A 44 -19.18 -26.57 10.81
CA GLU A 44 -19.13 -26.50 12.27
C GLU A 44 -18.59 -25.11 12.70
N LEU A 45 -19.41 -24.39 13.48
CA LEU A 45 -19.12 -23.12 14.19
C LEU A 45 -18.99 -21.84 13.35
N GLY A 46 -20.12 -21.21 13.01
CA GLY A 46 -20.13 -19.75 12.90
C GLY A 46 -19.89 -19.17 14.30
N PRO A 47 -18.83 -18.39 14.56
CA PRO A 47 -18.61 -17.86 15.89
C PRO A 47 -19.74 -16.88 16.22
N GLU A 48 -20.27 -16.94 17.44
CA GLU A 48 -20.86 -15.74 18.05
C GLU A 48 -19.79 -14.64 17.95
N LEU A 49 -19.86 -13.78 16.93
CA LEU A 49 -18.86 -12.74 16.68
C LEU A 49 -18.74 -11.79 17.89
N MET A 50 -19.74 -11.78 18.77
CA MET A 50 -19.80 -11.02 20.01
C MET A 50 -19.54 -11.89 21.26
N THR A 51 -18.40 -12.59 21.29
CA THR A 51 -17.91 -13.30 22.49
C THR A 51 -17.61 -12.35 23.66
N THR A 52 -17.37 -12.87 24.87
CA THR A 52 -17.02 -12.08 26.07
C THR A 52 -15.83 -11.13 25.84
N ILE A 53 -14.80 -11.58 25.12
CA ILE A 53 -13.62 -10.76 24.80
C ILE A 53 -13.99 -9.63 23.83
N ASN A 54 -14.81 -9.94 22.82
CA ASN A 54 -15.24 -8.94 21.85
C ASN A 54 -16.21 -7.93 22.46
N LYS A 55 -17.02 -8.32 23.45
CA LYS A 55 -17.84 -7.40 24.25
C LYS A 55 -16.99 -6.38 25.01
N PHE A 56 -15.90 -6.82 25.63
CA PHE A 56 -14.98 -5.90 26.33
C PHE A 56 -14.28 -4.93 25.38
N ARG A 57 -13.84 -5.42 24.21
CA ARG A 57 -13.24 -4.57 23.17
C ARG A 57 -14.25 -3.55 22.62
N ALA A 58 -15.50 -3.98 22.39
CA ALA A 58 -16.57 -3.12 21.94
C ALA A 58 -16.91 -2.04 22.98
N GLU A 59 -16.94 -2.39 24.27
CA GLU A 59 -17.11 -1.44 25.37
C GLU A 59 -16.02 -0.36 25.38
N LYS A 60 -14.75 -0.75 25.23
CA LYS A 60 -13.64 0.21 25.18
C LYS A 60 -13.72 1.14 23.97
N CYS A 61 -14.01 0.59 22.78
CA CYS A 61 -14.20 1.41 21.58
C CYS A 61 -15.38 2.38 21.73
N ALA A 62 -16.51 1.91 22.26
CA ALA A 62 -17.67 2.75 22.55
C ALA A 62 -17.36 3.86 23.56
N HIS A 63 -16.65 3.55 24.64
CA HIS A 63 -16.27 4.54 25.65
C HIS A 63 -15.29 5.59 25.11
N LEU A 64 -14.28 5.17 24.34
CA LEU A 64 -13.33 6.10 23.71
C LEU A 64 -14.03 7.00 22.70
N PHE A 65 -14.91 6.45 21.87
CA PHE A 65 -15.71 7.22 20.93
C PHE A 65 -16.64 8.21 21.64
N ALA A 66 -17.31 7.80 22.72
CA ALA A 66 -18.16 8.70 23.50
C ALA A 66 -17.37 9.85 24.15
N LYS A 67 -16.10 9.62 24.51
CA LYS A 67 -15.25 10.63 25.18
C LYS A 67 -14.50 11.54 24.21
N HIS A 68 -14.09 11.03 23.06
CA HIS A 68 -13.17 11.71 22.13
C HIS A 68 -13.72 11.85 20.71
N GLY A 69 -14.93 11.38 20.43
CA GLY A 69 -15.47 11.32 19.07
C GLY A 69 -14.57 10.48 18.16
N LYS A 70 -14.20 11.03 17.00
CA LYS A 70 -13.29 10.40 16.04
C LYS A 70 -11.81 10.71 16.29
N ASN A 71 -11.52 11.54 17.30
CA ASN A 71 -10.20 12.15 17.51
C ASN A 71 -9.37 11.32 18.52
N PHE A 72 -9.11 10.06 18.19
CA PHE A 72 -8.16 9.23 18.94
C PHE A 72 -7.39 8.30 18.00
N GLU A 73 -6.12 8.04 18.33
CA GLU A 73 -5.15 7.32 17.50
C GLU A 73 -5.67 5.97 16.98
N SER A 74 -6.39 5.24 17.83
CA SER A 74 -6.94 3.92 17.51
C SER A 74 -8.36 3.94 16.92
N TYR A 75 -8.88 5.09 16.49
CA TYR A 75 -10.25 5.22 15.97
C TYR A 75 -10.51 4.32 14.77
N ARG A 76 -9.60 4.30 13.78
CA ARG A 76 -9.74 3.46 12.57
C ARG A 76 -9.74 1.96 12.92
N ALA A 77 -8.92 1.56 13.90
CA ALA A 77 -8.89 0.19 14.39
C ALA A 77 -10.19 -0.18 15.12
N CYS A 78 -10.70 0.71 15.98
CA CYS A 78 -11.99 0.55 16.65
C CYS A 78 -13.15 0.48 15.65
N LEU A 79 -13.18 1.36 14.65
CA LEU A 79 -14.20 1.35 13.61
C LEU A 79 -14.20 0.04 12.83
N LYS A 80 -13.04 -0.42 12.37
CA LYS A 80 -12.89 -1.70 11.64
C LYS A 80 -13.34 -2.89 12.48
N PHE A 81 -13.02 -2.88 13.78
CA PHE A 81 -13.46 -3.90 14.73
C PHE A 81 -14.98 -3.84 14.92
N MET A 82 -15.54 -2.67 15.21
CA MET A 82 -16.97 -2.47 15.48
C MET A 82 -17.84 -2.80 14.26
N MET A 83 -17.41 -2.45 13.04
CA MET A 83 -18.11 -2.83 11.80
C MET A 83 -18.20 -4.35 11.62
N ARG A 84 -17.19 -5.11 12.09
CA ARG A 84 -17.16 -6.56 11.97
C ARG A 84 -18.02 -7.27 13.01
N VAL A 85 -18.05 -6.75 14.24
CA VAL A 85 -18.73 -7.43 15.36
C VAL A 85 -20.15 -6.94 15.60
N CYS A 86 -20.46 -5.70 15.21
CA CYS A 86 -21.80 -5.12 15.35
C CYS A 86 -22.66 -5.30 14.09
N ILE A 87 -22.03 -5.50 12.93
CA ILE A 87 -22.70 -5.69 11.63
C ILE A 87 -23.83 -4.65 11.43
N PRO A 88 -23.52 -3.33 11.45
CA PRO A 88 -24.56 -2.34 11.25
C PRO A 88 -25.18 -2.46 9.84
N GLY A 89 -26.36 -1.89 9.67
CA GLY A 89 -27.06 -1.83 8.38
C GLY A 89 -26.22 -1.16 7.26
N SER A 90 -26.73 -1.19 6.03
CA SER A 90 -26.03 -0.54 4.90
C SER A 90 -25.88 0.98 5.10
N ASP A 91 -26.74 1.57 5.93
CA ASP A 91 -26.73 2.95 6.37
C ASP A 91 -25.78 3.22 7.56
N ARG A 92 -25.08 2.17 8.03
CA ARG A 92 -24.14 2.17 9.15
C ARG A 92 -24.79 2.50 10.50
N LEU A 93 -26.11 2.33 10.61
CA LEU A 93 -26.85 2.48 11.84
C LEU A 93 -27.07 1.10 12.49
N MET A 94 -27.48 1.14 13.76
CA MET A 94 -27.94 -0.02 14.53
C MET A 94 -29.42 0.19 14.87
N ASP A 95 -30.27 0.28 13.84
CA ASP A 95 -31.69 0.68 13.93
C ASP A 95 -32.67 -0.52 13.86
N GLY A 96 -32.13 -1.74 13.92
CA GLY A 96 -32.90 -2.97 13.96
C GLY A 96 -33.08 -3.64 12.60
N ASP A 97 -32.27 -3.28 11.60
CA ASP A 97 -32.27 -3.92 10.30
C ASP A 97 -31.98 -5.44 10.38
N SER A 98 -32.51 -6.17 9.39
CA SER A 98 -32.35 -7.62 9.30
C SER A 98 -30.88 -8.01 9.09
N GLY A 99 -30.24 -8.56 10.12
CA GLY A 99 -28.84 -9.00 10.08
C GLY A 99 -27.91 -8.24 11.02
N GLU A 100 -28.43 -7.21 11.70
CA GLU A 100 -27.66 -6.48 12.70
C GLU A 100 -27.31 -7.33 13.93
N GLN A 101 -26.10 -7.13 14.44
CA GLN A 101 -25.61 -7.83 15.63
C GLN A 101 -25.39 -6.87 16.80
N SER A 102 -26.31 -6.87 17.75
CA SER A 102 -26.15 -6.07 18.97
C SER A 102 -25.10 -6.64 19.91
N SER A 103 -24.39 -5.76 20.63
CA SER A 103 -23.50 -6.17 21.73
C SER A 103 -24.23 -6.68 22.98
N GLY A 104 -25.57 -6.55 23.01
CA GLY A 104 -26.43 -6.92 24.13
C GLY A 104 -26.34 -6.01 25.36
N LYS A 105 -25.44 -5.02 25.34
CA LYS A 105 -25.23 -4.00 26.39
C LYS A 105 -25.28 -2.56 25.85
N GLY A 106 -25.71 -2.37 24.60
CA GLY A 106 -25.84 -1.05 23.98
C GLY A 106 -24.55 -0.44 23.41
N PHE A 107 -23.40 -1.10 23.53
CA PHE A 107 -22.12 -0.56 23.00
C PHE A 107 -22.10 -0.37 21.48
N CYS A 108 -22.77 -1.25 20.72
CA CYS A 108 -22.89 -1.08 19.28
C CYS A 108 -23.74 0.15 18.94
N GLN A 109 -24.82 0.38 19.71
CA GLN A 109 -25.70 1.55 19.54
C GLN A 109 -25.04 2.85 19.98
N SER A 110 -24.16 2.83 20.99
CA SER A 110 -23.46 4.05 21.41
C SER A 110 -22.29 4.41 20.48
N PHE A 111 -21.75 3.44 19.74
CA PHE A 111 -20.71 3.67 18.73
C PHE A 111 -21.31 4.00 17.35
N PHE A 112 -22.44 3.38 17.01
CA PHE A 112 -23.26 3.68 15.83
C PHE A 112 -24.61 4.24 16.31
N PRO A 113 -24.66 5.53 16.70
CA PRO A 113 -25.89 6.13 17.20
C PRO A 113 -26.99 6.05 16.14
N GLU A 114 -28.20 5.72 16.59
CA GLU A 114 -29.42 5.76 15.79
C GLU A 114 -29.63 7.19 15.25
N LYS A 115 -30.39 7.30 14.15
CA LYS A 115 -30.66 8.53 13.38
C LYS A 115 -30.53 9.82 14.21
N LEU A 116 -29.50 10.60 13.90
CA LEU A 116 -29.31 11.97 14.42
C LEU A 116 -30.63 12.75 14.26
N THR A 117 -31.10 13.38 15.33
CA THR A 117 -32.29 14.25 15.24
C THR A 117 -31.98 15.45 14.34
N ARG A 118 -33.02 16.09 13.80
CA ARG A 118 -32.84 17.30 12.97
C ARG A 118 -32.02 18.36 13.69
N GLU A 119 -32.17 18.51 15.01
CA GLU A 119 -31.35 19.44 15.80
C GLU A 119 -29.88 19.01 15.87
N GLN A 120 -29.59 17.71 15.98
CA GLN A 120 -28.21 17.20 16.01
C GLN A 120 -27.52 17.25 14.64
N VAL A 121 -28.28 17.11 13.55
CA VAL A 121 -27.77 17.29 12.18
C VAL A 121 -27.46 18.75 11.88
N GLU A 122 -28.26 19.68 12.43
CA GLU A 122 -28.09 21.11 12.21
C GLU A 122 -26.88 21.67 12.98
N GLU A 123 -26.65 21.20 14.22
CA GLU A 123 -25.47 21.57 15.01
C GLU A 123 -24.18 20.94 14.45
N ALA A 124 -24.21 19.66 14.05
CA ALA A 124 -23.08 19.01 13.37
C ALA A 124 -22.83 19.61 11.96
N GLY A 125 -23.87 20.14 11.32
CA GLY A 125 -23.79 20.83 10.05
C GLY A 125 -23.11 22.19 10.14
N LYS A 126 -23.21 22.88 11.28
CA LYS A 126 -22.48 24.14 11.52
C LYS A 126 -20.99 23.92 11.72
N GLU A 127 -20.60 22.94 12.55
CA GLU A 127 -19.19 22.58 12.72
C GLU A 127 -18.57 22.04 11.42
N LEU A 128 -19.35 21.32 10.60
CA LEU A 128 -18.92 20.86 9.28
C LEU A 128 -18.84 22.01 8.25
N ALA A 129 -19.77 22.97 8.27
CA ALA A 129 -19.75 24.10 7.34
C ALA A 129 -18.56 25.03 7.59
N GLU A 130 -18.23 25.30 8.85
CA GLU A 130 -17.08 26.15 9.23
C GLU A 130 -15.73 25.44 8.95
N SER A 131 -15.69 24.09 9.08
CA SER A 131 -14.53 23.28 8.67
C SER A 131 -14.42 23.09 7.15
N VAL A 132 -15.53 23.20 6.41
CA VAL A 132 -15.57 23.03 4.95
C VAL A 132 -15.18 24.32 4.23
N GLU A 133 -15.60 25.49 4.71
CA GLU A 133 -15.11 26.77 4.13
C GLU A 133 -13.60 26.93 4.29
N GLY A 134 -13.02 26.55 5.45
CA GLY A 134 -11.57 26.53 5.63
C GLY A 134 -10.83 25.50 4.76
N ALA A 135 -11.48 24.37 4.42
CA ALA A 135 -10.90 23.34 3.56
C ALA A 135 -11.07 23.64 2.06
N ILE A 136 -12.03 24.49 1.67
CA ILE A 136 -12.26 24.85 0.27
C ILE A 136 -11.16 25.79 -0.25
N ASP A 137 -10.67 26.71 0.59
CA ASP A 137 -9.52 27.56 0.24
C ASP A 137 -8.24 26.73 0.02
N ASP A 138 -8.03 25.65 0.79
CA ASP A 138 -6.95 24.67 0.58
C ASP A 138 -7.14 23.78 -0.67
N ILE A 139 -8.41 23.57 -1.11
CA ILE A 139 -8.74 22.72 -2.26
C ILE A 139 -8.61 23.48 -3.58
N GLU A 140 -8.83 24.80 -3.62
CA GLU A 140 -8.63 25.57 -4.85
C GLU A 140 -7.15 25.70 -5.25
N GLU A 141 -6.22 25.70 -4.29
CA GLU A 141 -4.78 25.60 -4.58
C GLU A 141 -4.37 24.20 -5.05
N ARG A 142 -4.99 23.15 -4.48
CA ARG A 142 -4.77 21.74 -4.89
C ARG A 142 -5.48 21.35 -6.18
N ARG A 143 -6.45 22.14 -6.67
CA ARG A 143 -7.11 21.90 -7.96
C ARG A 143 -6.22 22.18 -9.17
N SER A 144 -5.01 22.71 -8.95
CA SER A 144 -3.94 22.73 -9.96
C SER A 144 -3.11 21.43 -9.99
N ALA A 145 -3.31 20.50 -9.05
CA ALA A 145 -2.75 19.15 -9.04
C ALA A 145 -3.89 18.15 -9.26
N GLY A 146 -4.15 17.83 -10.52
CA GLY A 146 -5.26 16.97 -10.91
C GLY A 146 -5.19 15.58 -10.28
N ASN A 147 -6.29 15.19 -9.65
CA ASN A 147 -6.79 13.81 -9.58
C ASN A 147 -5.80 12.73 -9.08
N SER A 148 -5.80 12.52 -7.76
CA SER A 148 -5.10 11.47 -7.01
C SER A 148 -5.30 10.06 -7.58
N ASN A 149 -4.30 9.60 -8.32
CA ASN A 149 -3.77 8.24 -8.28
C ASN A 149 -2.25 8.44 -8.28
N GLY A 150 -1.56 8.00 -7.22
CA GLY A 150 -0.09 7.97 -7.14
C GLY A 150 0.63 9.31 -7.06
N LEU A 151 1.73 9.34 -6.31
CA LEU A 151 2.90 10.11 -6.71
C LEU A 151 3.53 9.37 -7.92
N ASP A 152 4.32 10.08 -8.71
CA ASP A 152 5.01 9.63 -9.93
C ASP A 152 6.28 10.49 -9.99
N HIS A 153 7.30 10.09 -9.23
CA HIS A 153 8.49 10.90 -8.96
C HIS A 153 9.41 11.02 -10.18
N ASP A 154 9.54 9.96 -10.98
CA ASP A 154 10.34 9.93 -12.20
C ASP A 154 9.59 10.40 -13.47
N GLY A 155 8.26 10.41 -13.43
CA GLY A 155 7.40 10.86 -14.53
C GLY A 155 7.29 9.88 -15.68
N ASP A 156 7.57 8.58 -15.48
CA ASP A 156 7.46 7.55 -16.53
C ASP A 156 6.02 7.10 -16.80
N GLY A 157 5.09 7.49 -15.91
CA GLY A 157 3.65 7.22 -15.99
C GLY A 157 3.22 5.91 -15.32
N ILE A 158 4.13 5.23 -14.63
CA ILE A 158 3.87 4.32 -13.53
C ILE A 158 3.71 5.19 -12.26
N PHE A 159 3.07 4.67 -11.23
CA PHE A 159 2.90 5.41 -9.98
C PHE A 159 3.80 4.79 -8.94
N ASP A 160 4.39 5.57 -8.03
CA ASP A 160 5.36 5.09 -7.04
C ASP A 160 4.90 3.80 -6.32
N VAL A 161 3.59 3.72 -5.99
CA VAL A 161 2.99 2.54 -5.34
C VAL A 161 3.02 1.24 -6.17
N MET A 162 3.36 1.33 -7.45
CA MET A 162 3.45 0.26 -8.44
C MET A 162 4.77 0.33 -9.22
N ASP A 163 5.62 1.31 -8.94
CA ASP A 163 6.97 1.41 -9.48
C ASP A 163 7.93 0.58 -8.64
N LEU A 164 9.12 0.32 -9.16
CA LEU A 164 10.21 -0.32 -8.45
C LEU A 164 11.46 0.57 -8.38
N ASP A 165 11.42 1.75 -9.00
CA ASP A 165 12.48 2.73 -9.16
C ASP A 165 11.79 4.10 -9.22
N ASP A 166 11.39 4.59 -8.05
CA ASP A 166 10.48 5.73 -7.90
C ASP A 166 11.06 7.04 -8.47
N ASP A 167 12.39 7.19 -8.53
CA ASP A 167 13.05 8.38 -9.08
C ASP A 167 13.79 8.18 -10.42
N GLY A 168 13.85 6.94 -10.91
CA GLY A 168 14.35 6.59 -12.23
C GLY A 168 15.86 6.74 -12.38
N ASP A 169 16.62 6.65 -11.30
CA ASP A 169 18.09 6.70 -11.32
C ASP A 169 18.74 5.37 -11.75
N GLY A 170 17.95 4.29 -11.74
CA GLY A 170 18.34 2.94 -12.13
C GLY A 170 18.67 2.00 -10.96
N MET A 171 18.61 2.47 -9.71
CA MET A 171 18.64 1.66 -8.50
C MET A 171 17.22 1.38 -8.01
N PRO A 172 16.84 0.12 -7.77
CA PRO A 172 15.51 -0.18 -7.27
C PRO A 172 15.28 0.36 -5.86
N ASP A 173 14.05 0.77 -5.52
CA ASP A 173 13.68 1.35 -4.21
C ASP A 173 14.10 0.48 -2.99
N GLU A 174 14.19 -0.85 -3.18
CA GLU A 174 14.59 -1.78 -2.12
C GLU A 174 16.10 -1.71 -1.78
N ASP A 175 16.91 -1.26 -2.74
CA ASP A 175 18.37 -1.17 -2.64
C ASP A 175 18.86 0.30 -2.63
N ASP A 176 17.95 1.27 -2.73
CA ASP A 176 18.21 2.70 -2.77
C ASP A 176 18.02 3.36 -1.39
N ALA A 177 19.06 4.05 -0.91
CA ALA A 177 19.00 4.83 0.33
C ALA A 177 18.12 6.09 0.22
N PHE A 178 17.97 6.64 -0.99
CA PHE A 178 17.18 7.82 -1.32
C PHE A 178 16.23 7.59 -2.51
N PRO A 179 15.18 6.75 -2.38
CA PRO A 179 14.28 6.35 -3.48
C PRO A 179 13.48 7.45 -4.19
N PHE A 180 13.66 8.72 -3.80
CA PHE A 180 12.93 9.85 -4.37
C PHE A 180 13.88 10.96 -4.84
N ASP A 181 15.19 10.71 -4.85
CA ASP A 181 16.23 11.65 -5.29
C ASP A 181 17.15 10.97 -6.29
N HIS A 182 16.83 11.16 -7.58
CA HIS A 182 17.57 10.60 -8.71
C HIS A 182 19.08 10.92 -8.78
N THR A 183 19.60 11.72 -7.85
CA THR A 183 21.02 12.08 -7.76
C THR A 183 21.75 11.34 -6.65
N GLU A 184 21.08 10.54 -5.83
CA GLU A 184 21.67 9.85 -4.69
C GLU A 184 21.08 8.45 -4.59
N SER A 185 21.93 7.42 -4.44
CA SER A 185 21.44 6.05 -4.18
C SER A 185 22.18 5.31 -3.07
N LEU A 186 23.29 5.86 -2.59
CA LEU A 186 24.12 5.30 -1.52
C LEU A 186 24.21 6.26 -0.34
N ASP A 187 24.30 5.69 0.86
CA ASP A 187 24.50 6.34 2.16
C ASP A 187 25.42 5.41 2.96
N THR A 188 26.73 5.51 2.74
CA THR A 188 27.70 4.50 3.18
C THR A 188 27.85 4.47 4.70
N ASP A 189 27.77 5.62 5.37
CA ASP A 189 27.86 5.73 6.84
C ASP A 189 26.50 5.75 7.56
N LEU A 190 25.40 5.85 6.80
CA LEU A 190 24.01 5.89 7.26
C LEU A 190 23.66 7.14 8.09
N ASP A 191 24.25 8.29 7.78
CA ASP A 191 23.94 9.57 8.41
C ASP A 191 22.72 10.28 7.81
N GLY A 192 22.26 9.84 6.63
CA GLY A 192 21.13 10.38 5.89
C GLY A 192 21.48 11.49 4.88
N ILE A 193 22.76 11.69 4.57
CA ILE A 193 23.28 12.46 3.44
C ILE A 193 23.83 11.46 2.42
N GLY A 194 23.42 11.55 1.15
CA GLY A 194 23.92 10.61 0.15
C GLY A 194 25.37 10.87 -0.25
N ASP A 195 26.09 9.81 -0.59
CA ASP A 195 27.53 9.81 -0.92
C ASP A 195 27.89 10.86 -1.99
N ASN A 196 27.00 11.23 -2.93
CA ASN A 196 27.38 12.26 -3.93
C ASN A 196 27.42 13.67 -3.33
N LYS A 197 26.80 13.90 -2.17
CA LYS A 197 26.73 15.18 -1.46
C LYS A 197 27.50 15.17 -0.15
N ASP A 198 27.67 14.03 0.47
CA ASP A 198 28.54 13.88 1.62
C ASP A 198 30.00 14.15 1.23
N LYS A 199 30.84 14.37 2.23
CA LYS A 199 32.26 14.67 2.07
C LYS A 199 33.15 13.72 2.88
N ASP A 200 32.54 12.78 3.58
CA ASP A 200 33.10 11.82 4.53
C ASP A 200 32.18 10.59 4.46
N ASP A 201 32.13 9.95 3.29
CA ASP A 201 31.11 8.96 2.91
C ASP A 201 31.05 7.75 3.88
N ASP A 202 32.14 7.41 4.58
CA ASP A 202 32.19 6.32 5.55
C ASP A 202 32.18 6.76 7.03
N GLY A 203 32.21 8.08 7.28
CA GLY A 203 32.13 8.68 8.59
C GLY A 203 33.27 8.29 9.52
N ASP A 204 34.49 8.12 9.00
CA ASP A 204 35.71 7.85 9.76
C ASP A 204 36.40 9.14 10.26
N GLY A 205 36.02 10.29 9.69
CA GLY A 205 36.49 11.62 10.04
C GLY A 205 37.56 12.20 9.11
N PHE A 206 37.95 11.48 8.06
CA PHE A 206 38.73 11.97 6.94
C PHE A 206 37.78 12.34 5.78
N LEU A 207 38.12 13.41 5.04
CA LEU A 207 37.26 13.82 3.93
C LEU A 207 37.58 12.97 2.68
N ASP A 208 36.62 12.64 1.83
CA ASP A 208 36.84 11.69 0.69
C ASP A 208 37.98 12.07 -0.25
N HIS A 209 38.30 13.37 -0.34
CA HIS A 209 39.39 13.87 -1.18
C HIS A 209 40.78 13.80 -0.52
N GLU A 210 40.81 13.55 0.79
CA GLU A 210 42.00 13.29 1.61
C GLU A 210 42.13 11.80 1.98
N ASP A 211 41.09 11.00 1.70
CA ASP A 211 40.98 9.58 1.99
C ASP A 211 41.28 8.71 0.75
N LEU A 212 42.12 7.68 0.90
CA LEU A 212 42.40 6.71 -0.17
C LEU A 212 41.35 5.58 -0.28
N TYR A 213 40.56 5.39 0.76
CA TYR A 213 39.52 4.38 0.91
C TYR A 213 38.19 5.00 1.41
N PRO A 214 37.60 5.98 0.69
CA PRO A 214 36.49 6.81 1.17
C PRO A 214 35.18 6.07 1.52
N LEU A 215 35.09 4.76 1.27
CA LEU A 215 33.91 3.95 1.58
C LEU A 215 34.21 2.86 2.64
N ASP A 216 35.40 2.87 3.23
CA ASP A 216 35.86 1.89 4.22
C ASP A 216 36.34 2.59 5.48
N ARG A 217 35.41 2.70 6.44
CA ARG A 217 35.62 3.33 7.74
C ARG A 217 36.83 2.84 8.56
N THR A 218 37.47 1.76 8.15
CA THR A 218 38.60 1.18 8.86
C THR A 218 39.97 1.61 8.33
N GLU A 219 40.03 2.28 7.18
CA GLU A 219 41.26 2.62 6.48
C GLU A 219 41.13 4.00 5.84
N HIS A 220 42.19 4.81 5.86
CA HIS A 220 42.21 6.10 5.14
C HIS A 220 43.51 6.36 4.35
N ALA A 221 44.54 5.53 4.56
CA ALA A 221 45.90 5.78 4.07
C ALA A 221 46.61 4.49 3.59
N ASP A 222 47.52 4.69 2.64
CA ASP A 222 48.47 3.75 2.04
C ASP A 222 49.73 4.60 1.75
N THR A 223 50.62 4.67 2.75
CA THR A 223 51.73 5.62 2.80
C THR A 223 52.76 5.37 1.69
N ASP A 224 53.11 4.11 1.43
CA ASP A 224 54.10 3.73 0.42
C ASP A 224 53.48 3.46 -0.98
N ASN A 225 52.15 3.40 -1.07
CA ASN A 225 51.36 3.14 -2.27
C ASN A 225 51.59 1.75 -2.87
N ASP A 226 51.83 0.72 -2.05
CA ASP A 226 51.96 -0.66 -2.51
C ASP A 226 50.61 -1.39 -2.70
N GLY A 227 49.52 -0.76 -2.25
CA GLY A 227 48.16 -1.26 -2.33
C GLY A 227 47.68 -2.03 -1.09
N ILE A 228 48.50 -2.10 -0.04
CA ILE A 228 48.12 -2.56 1.28
C ILE A 228 47.84 -1.31 2.14
N PRO A 229 46.63 -1.18 2.73
CA PRO A 229 46.35 -0.03 3.59
C PRO A 229 47.16 -0.11 4.88
N ASN A 230 47.48 1.05 5.46
CA ASN A 230 48.35 1.13 6.65
C ASN A 230 47.88 0.29 7.84
N SER A 231 46.57 0.05 8.04
CA SER A 231 46.15 -0.79 9.17
C SER A 231 46.44 -2.30 8.96
N GLN A 232 46.80 -2.69 7.74
CA GLN A 232 47.14 -4.05 7.33
C GLN A 232 48.59 -4.21 6.84
N ASP A 233 49.30 -3.11 6.60
CA ASP A 233 50.71 -3.12 6.24
C ASP A 233 51.60 -3.25 7.50
N PRO A 234 52.61 -4.14 7.50
CA PRO A 234 53.62 -4.18 8.55
C PRO A 234 54.76 -3.17 8.41
N ASP A 235 54.91 -2.49 7.26
CA ASP A 235 56.00 -1.57 6.92
C ASP A 235 55.44 -0.41 6.07
N ASP A 236 54.65 0.45 6.73
CA ASP A 236 53.82 1.51 6.13
C ASP A 236 54.57 2.44 5.15
N ASP A 237 55.86 2.71 5.39
CA ASP A 237 56.69 3.59 4.54
C ASP A 237 57.72 2.85 3.67
N ASN A 238 57.77 1.52 3.81
CA ASN A 238 58.61 0.58 3.06
C ASN A 238 60.09 0.97 3.08
N ASP A 239 60.55 1.53 4.19
CA ASP A 239 61.97 1.85 4.41
C ASP A 239 62.80 0.60 4.78
N GLY A 240 62.11 -0.52 5.02
CA GLY A 240 62.67 -1.83 5.33
C GLY A 240 62.75 -2.12 6.83
N VAL A 241 62.02 -1.38 7.67
CA VAL A 241 61.86 -1.61 9.11
C VAL A 241 60.38 -1.75 9.43
N GLU A 242 59.98 -2.88 10.03
CA GLU A 242 58.58 -3.09 10.43
C GLU A 242 58.11 -2.03 11.44
N ASP A 243 56.84 -1.61 11.37
CA ASP A 243 56.27 -0.49 12.15
C ASP A 243 56.43 -0.63 13.66
N ASP A 244 56.44 -1.87 14.17
CA ASP A 244 56.60 -2.15 15.59
C ASP A 244 58.05 -1.99 16.07
N GLU A 245 59.00 -1.96 15.14
CA GLU A 245 60.42 -1.69 15.36
C GLU A 245 60.86 -0.30 14.87
N ASP A 246 60.00 0.44 14.16
CA ASP A 246 60.32 1.75 13.60
C ASP A 246 59.93 2.95 14.50
N HIS A 247 60.81 3.96 14.53
CA HIS A 247 60.58 5.21 15.25
C HIS A 247 59.71 6.20 14.45
N PHE A 248 59.66 6.07 13.12
CA PHE A 248 58.88 6.92 12.23
C PHE A 248 58.11 6.11 11.20
N PRO A 249 57.07 5.35 11.62
CA PRO A 249 56.39 4.36 10.76
C PRO A 249 55.58 4.95 9.59
N LEU A 250 55.81 6.19 9.15
CA LEU A 250 55.06 6.89 8.08
C LEU A 250 55.98 7.82 7.27
#